data_AF-A0A2G5T7I9-F1
#
_entry.id   AF-A0A2G5T7I9-F1
#
_cell.length_a   1.000
_cell.length_b   1.000
_cell.length_c   1.000
_cell.angle_alpha   90.00
_cell.angle_beta   90.00
_cell.angle_gamma   90.00
#
_symmetry.space_group_name_H-M   'P 1'
#
loop_
_entity.id
_entity.type
_entity.pdbx_description
1 polymer ?
#
loop_
_entity_poly.entity_id
_entity_poly.type
_entity_poly.pdbx_seq_one_letter_code
_entity_poly.pdbx_strand_id
1 'polypeptide(L)'
;MQSPIIITPKRGSPNGNARLLAFVRDLLDDVNQDCAVWTDKPNLKFKFVDPVRAAELWGAETENSEMDYEKLSRALRYFYKKGRGPLRKIPGKDFRYQFVNTKAPAFNITNLLVPKKEDGNNSLPSSPTSSSSGSASTSPPQHRLPLLNPLAFQESLAQNMAQFNIFMALFPFLHILPVQNQLTIFFSSKNDFPLLFPAP
;
A
#
# COMPACT_ATOMS: atom_id res chain seq x y z
N MET A 1 -19.81 9.86 39.90
CA MET A 1 -19.06 8.97 38.99
C MET A 1 -18.50 9.82 37.86
N GLN A 2 -17.33 10.44 38.09
CA GLN A 2 -16.68 11.28 37.08
C GLN A 2 -15.75 10.37 36.26
N SER A 3 -16.02 10.24 34.97
CA SER A 3 -15.22 9.45 34.03
C SER A 3 -13.80 10.03 33.90
N PRO A 4 -12.73 9.21 33.88
CA PRO A 4 -11.38 9.72 33.73
C PRO A 4 -11.13 10.23 32.30
N ILE A 5 -10.71 11.49 32.19
CA ILE A 5 -10.20 12.10 30.96
C ILE A 5 -8.83 11.48 30.70
N ILE A 6 -8.71 10.67 29.64
CA ILE A 6 -7.41 10.20 29.16
C ILE A 6 -6.72 11.38 28.49
N ILE A 7 -5.84 12.05 29.24
CA ILE A 7 -4.91 13.05 28.71
C ILE A 7 -3.75 12.27 28.08
N THR A 8 -3.74 12.13 26.75
CA THR A 8 -2.59 11.57 26.03
C THR A 8 -1.41 12.55 26.11
N PRO A 9 -0.17 12.04 26.24
CA PRO A 9 0.99 12.91 26.48
C PRO A 9 1.41 13.69 25.23
N LYS A 10 1.42 15.01 25.40
CA LYS A 10 1.99 16.05 24.53
C LYS A 10 3.47 15.76 24.25
N ARG A 11 3.77 15.04 23.16
CA ARG A 11 5.15 14.94 22.64
C ARG A 11 5.37 16.10 21.67
N GLY A 12 6.48 16.82 21.79
CA GLY A 12 6.94 17.86 20.85
C GLY A 12 7.95 17.33 19.81
N SER A 13 8.06 18.01 18.65
CA SER A 13 8.98 17.77 17.51
C SER A 13 8.69 16.55 16.59
N PRO A 14 9.32 16.43 15.40
CA PRO A 14 9.46 17.36 14.28
C PRO A 14 8.47 16.95 13.16
N ASN A 15 8.10 17.86 12.26
CA ASN A 15 7.19 17.63 11.12
C ASN A 15 5.69 17.66 11.50
N GLY A 16 5.11 18.86 11.62
CA GLY A 16 3.67 19.06 11.86
C GLY A 16 2.75 18.30 10.89
N ASN A 17 3.26 17.97 9.69
CA ASN A 17 2.59 17.11 8.73
C ASN A 17 2.48 15.63 9.19
N ALA A 18 3.54 15.04 9.74
CA ALA A 18 3.48 13.66 10.22
C ALA A 18 2.48 13.52 11.39
N ARG A 19 2.38 14.56 12.22
CA ARG A 19 1.43 14.63 13.34
C ARG A 19 -0.02 14.63 12.89
N LEU A 20 -0.36 15.39 11.84
CA LEU A 20 -1.72 15.43 11.35
C LEU A 20 -2.20 14.05 10.88
N LEU A 21 -1.36 13.29 10.20
CA LEU A 21 -1.72 11.94 9.77
C LEU A 21 -1.89 10.95 10.94
N ALA A 22 -1.06 11.07 11.97
CA ALA A 22 -1.21 10.28 13.19
C ALA A 22 -2.54 10.63 13.87
N PHE A 23 -2.81 11.92 14.09
CA PHE A 23 -4.07 12.42 14.64
C PHE A 23 -5.30 11.91 13.88
N VAL A 24 -5.30 11.97 12.54
CA VAL A 24 -6.44 11.49 11.75
C VAL A 24 -6.64 9.97 11.92
N ARG A 25 -5.58 9.19 12.12
CA ARG A 25 -5.71 7.75 12.40
C ARG A 25 -6.27 7.51 13.78
N ASP A 26 -5.79 8.23 14.78
CA ASP A 26 -6.29 8.14 16.16
C ASP A 26 -7.79 8.49 16.19
N LEU A 27 -8.21 9.53 15.46
CA LEU A 27 -9.60 9.95 15.32
C LEU A 27 -10.50 8.88 14.68
N LEU A 28 -9.93 8.02 13.82
CA LEU A 28 -10.64 6.94 13.15
C LEU A 28 -10.71 5.64 13.97
N ASP A 29 -9.82 5.50 14.96
CA ASP A 29 -9.81 4.37 15.90
C ASP A 29 -10.66 4.69 17.15
N ASP A 30 -10.82 5.97 17.49
CA ASP A 30 -11.66 6.42 18.60
C ASP A 30 -13.15 6.47 18.23
N VAL A 31 -13.92 5.52 18.75
CA VAL A 31 -15.38 5.41 18.50
C VAL A 31 -16.15 6.61 19.10
N ASN A 32 -15.58 7.31 20.06
CA ASN A 32 -16.25 8.41 20.78
C ASN A 32 -16.26 9.74 20.02
N GLN A 33 -15.45 9.89 18.98
CA GLN A 33 -15.21 11.20 18.36
C GLN A 33 -16.15 11.49 17.18
N ASP A 34 -16.80 10.47 16.57
CA ASP A 34 -17.85 10.49 15.52
C ASP A 34 -17.65 11.44 14.30
N CYS A 35 -16.59 12.23 14.28
CA CYS A 35 -16.31 13.25 13.28
C CYS A 35 -15.49 12.72 12.09
N ALA A 36 -14.84 11.57 12.24
CA ALA A 36 -14.21 10.83 11.17
C ALA A 36 -14.57 9.34 11.25
N VAL A 37 -14.90 8.72 10.13
CA VAL A 37 -15.30 7.31 10.08
C VAL A 37 -14.68 6.56 8.92
N TRP A 38 -14.35 5.29 9.16
CA TRP A 38 -14.00 4.36 8.09
C TRP A 38 -15.23 4.11 7.20
N THR A 39 -15.14 4.46 5.92
CA THR A 39 -16.14 4.05 4.92
C THR A 39 -15.84 2.65 4.39
N ASP A 40 -14.57 2.27 4.38
CA ASP A 40 -14.07 0.99 3.87
C ASP A 40 -12.70 0.74 4.54
N LYS A 41 -12.73 0.14 5.73
CA LYS A 41 -11.54 -0.15 6.54
C LYS A 41 -10.52 -1.03 5.82
N PRO A 42 -10.86 -2.12 5.10
CA PRO A 42 -9.85 -2.94 4.42
C PRO A 42 -9.14 -2.19 3.29
N ASN A 43 -9.83 -1.29 2.59
CA ASN A 43 -9.19 -0.43 1.58
C ASN A 43 -8.67 0.91 2.16
N LEU A 44 -8.68 1.08 3.48
CA LEU A 44 -8.24 2.30 4.18
C LEU A 44 -8.91 3.58 3.66
N LYS A 45 -10.19 3.51 3.26
CA LYS A 45 -10.96 4.69 2.85
C LYS A 45 -11.77 5.20 4.03
N PHE A 46 -11.76 6.51 4.21
CA PHE A 46 -12.47 7.18 5.29
C PHE A 46 -13.10 8.49 4.79
N LYS A 47 -13.98 9.05 5.63
CA LYS A 47 -14.58 10.37 5.44
C LYS A 47 -14.59 11.14 6.74
N PHE A 48 -14.47 12.45 6.66
CA PHE A 48 -14.91 13.32 7.75
C PHE A 48 -16.42 13.46 7.67
N VAL A 49 -17.11 13.04 8.72
CA VAL A 49 -18.57 13.22 8.88
C VAL A 49 -18.85 14.64 9.38
N ASP A 50 -18.03 15.09 10.32
CA ASP A 50 -18.07 16.45 10.86
C ASP A 50 -16.67 17.09 10.71
N PRO A 51 -16.40 17.76 9.58
CA PRO A 51 -15.11 18.39 9.32
C PRO A 51 -14.80 19.53 10.30
N VAL A 52 -15.81 20.20 10.86
CA VAL A 52 -15.65 21.31 11.80
C VAL A 52 -15.12 20.78 13.13
N ARG A 53 -15.80 19.78 13.69
CA ARG A 53 -15.36 19.11 14.93
C ARG A 53 -13.98 18.48 14.80
N ALA A 54 -13.65 17.89 13.66
CA ALA A 54 -12.32 17.36 13.40
C ALA A 54 -11.24 18.45 13.42
N ALA A 55 -11.55 19.67 12.96
CA ALA A 55 -10.63 20.80 13.01
C ALA A 55 -10.48 21.37 14.43
N GLU A 56 -11.55 21.43 15.21
CA GLU A 56 -11.51 21.84 16.62
C GLU A 56 -10.62 20.92 17.46
N LEU A 57 -10.78 19.59 17.29
CA LEU A 57 -9.96 18.60 17.97
C LEU A 57 -8.49 18.70 17.57
N TRP A 58 -8.21 18.97 16.30
CA TRP A 58 -6.84 19.22 15.84
C TRP A 58 -6.27 20.54 16.40
N GLY A 59 -7.10 21.57 16.51
CA GLY A 59 -6.76 22.83 17.15
C GLY A 59 -6.42 22.65 18.62
N ALA A 60 -7.18 21.84 19.35
CA ALA A 60 -6.89 21.47 20.74
C ALA A 60 -5.56 20.71 20.86
N GLU A 61 -5.29 19.75 19.97
CA GLU A 61 -4.03 18.98 19.93
C GLU A 61 -2.80 19.86 19.60
N THR A 62 -2.99 20.93 18.82
CA THR A 62 -1.91 21.83 18.40
C THR A 62 -1.84 23.15 19.15
N GLU A 63 -2.69 23.35 20.17
CA GLU A 63 -2.88 24.63 20.87
C GLU A 63 -3.18 25.81 19.93
N ASN A 64 -3.87 25.54 18.83
CA ASN A 64 -4.29 26.54 17.85
C ASN A 64 -5.82 26.62 17.78
N SER A 65 -6.39 27.55 18.55
CA SER A 65 -7.86 27.74 18.60
C SER A 65 -8.45 28.36 17.33
N GLU A 66 -7.64 28.89 16.42
CA GLU A 66 -8.10 29.39 15.11
C GLU A 66 -8.06 28.30 14.01
N MET A 67 -7.88 27.04 14.40
CA MET A 67 -7.86 25.93 13.47
C MET A 67 -9.26 25.69 12.90
N ASP A 68 -9.37 25.75 11.58
CA ASP A 68 -10.59 25.45 10.83
C ASP A 68 -10.32 24.32 9.81
N TYR A 69 -11.39 23.81 9.22
CA TYR A 69 -11.26 22.75 8.24
C TYR A 69 -10.56 23.21 6.95
N GLU A 70 -10.67 24.49 6.57
CA GLU A 70 -9.99 24.99 5.36
C GLU A 70 -8.47 24.89 5.51
N LYS A 71 -7.93 25.29 6.66
CA LYS A 71 -6.51 25.19 7.02
C LYS A 71 -6.08 23.73 7.20
N LEU A 72 -6.87 22.91 7.90
CA LEU A 72 -6.59 21.49 8.06
C LEU A 72 -6.57 20.77 6.71
N SER A 73 -7.55 21.05 5.84
CA SER A 73 -7.62 20.48 4.50
C SER A 73 -6.44 20.92 3.63
N ARG A 74 -5.90 22.13 3.85
CA ARG A 74 -4.70 22.62 3.19
C ARG A 74 -3.46 21.82 3.59
N ALA A 75 -3.35 21.42 4.85
CA ALA A 75 -2.33 20.49 5.34
C ALA A 75 -2.52 19.10 4.71
N LEU A 76 -3.75 18.57 4.71
CA LEU A 76 -4.06 17.29 4.07
C LEU A 76 -3.71 17.26 2.58
N ARG A 77 -3.86 18.39 1.88
CA ARG A 77 -3.49 18.54 0.47
C ARG A 77 -2.02 18.26 0.20
N TYR A 78 -1.13 18.57 1.13
CA TYR A 78 0.28 18.27 0.96
C TYR A 78 0.56 16.76 0.91
N PHE A 79 -0.31 15.91 1.48
CA PHE A 79 -0.13 14.45 1.46
C PHE A 79 -0.57 13.76 0.17
N TYR A 80 -1.44 14.37 -0.64
CA TYR A 80 -1.82 13.79 -1.93
C TYR A 80 -1.32 14.60 -3.13
N LYS A 81 -0.74 15.79 -2.92
CA LYS A 81 -0.08 16.56 -3.98
C LYS A 81 1.16 15.78 -4.46
N LYS A 82 1.30 15.65 -5.78
CA LYS A 82 2.34 14.85 -6.49
C LYS A 82 2.19 13.32 -6.42
N GLY A 83 1.10 12.78 -5.88
CA GLY A 83 0.76 11.35 -6.01
C GLY A 83 1.69 10.35 -5.32
N ARG A 84 2.66 10.81 -4.52
CA ARG A 84 3.62 9.96 -3.78
C ARG A 84 3.49 10.02 -2.26
N GLY A 85 2.54 10.79 -1.74
CA GLY A 85 2.35 10.88 -0.30
C GLY A 85 1.40 9.80 0.25
N PRO A 86 1.30 9.71 1.58
CA PRO A 86 0.61 8.62 2.28
C PRO A 86 -0.93 8.72 2.21
N LEU A 87 -1.46 9.70 1.49
CA LEU A 87 -2.89 9.96 1.36
C LEU A 87 -3.26 10.13 -0.11
N ARG A 88 -4.46 9.70 -0.48
CA ARG A 88 -5.11 9.96 -1.77
C ARG A 88 -6.43 10.68 -1.53
N LYS A 89 -6.69 11.72 -2.32
CA LYS A 89 -8.02 12.33 -2.38
C LYS A 89 -8.93 11.46 -3.24
N ILE A 90 -10.07 11.05 -2.70
CA ILE A 90 -11.11 10.36 -3.48
C ILE A 90 -11.96 11.44 -4.17
N PRO A 91 -12.05 11.45 -5.52
CA PRO A 91 -12.91 12.41 -6.23
C PRO A 91 -14.41 12.13 -5.97
N GLY A 92 -15.25 13.16 -6.05
CA GLY A 92 -16.70 13.12 -5.78
C GLY A 92 -17.07 13.76 -4.44
N LYS A 93 -18.20 13.33 -3.82
CA LYS A 93 -18.72 13.84 -2.53
C LYS A 93 -17.64 14.12 -1.49
N ASP A 94 -17.82 15.26 -0.83
CA ASP A 94 -16.80 16.01 -0.11
C ASP A 94 -16.23 15.26 1.11
N PHE A 95 -14.99 15.62 1.47
CA PHE A 95 -14.25 15.13 2.66
C PHE A 95 -13.88 13.65 2.70
N ARG A 96 -13.91 12.93 1.58
CA ARG A 96 -13.40 11.55 1.47
C ARG A 96 -11.93 11.47 1.11
N TYR A 97 -11.23 10.52 1.74
CA TYR A 97 -9.79 10.29 1.60
C TYR A 97 -9.47 8.79 1.73
N GLN A 98 -8.30 8.40 1.25
CA GLN A 98 -7.78 7.04 1.36
C GLN A 98 -6.33 7.09 1.83
N PHE A 99 -5.96 6.33 2.86
CA PHE A 99 -4.55 6.11 3.17
C PHE A 99 -3.92 5.17 2.12
N VAL A 100 -2.75 5.54 1.63
CA VAL A 100 -1.98 4.70 0.70
C VAL A 100 -1.11 3.76 1.53
N ASN A 101 -1.28 2.45 1.38
CA ASN A 101 -0.41 1.48 2.01
C ASN A 101 0.96 1.47 1.29
N THR A 102 1.89 2.31 1.75
CA THR A 102 3.24 2.40 1.18
C THR A 102 4.10 1.16 1.45
N LYS A 103 3.62 0.19 2.25
CA LYS A 103 4.30 -1.10 2.48
C LYS A 103 3.93 -2.19 1.48
N ALA A 104 3.01 -1.93 0.55
CA ALA A 104 2.74 -2.80 -0.58
C ALA A 104 3.38 -2.19 -1.85
N PRO A 105 4.28 -2.89 -2.57
CA PRO A 105 4.72 -2.42 -3.87
C PRO A 105 3.48 -2.35 -4.78
N ALA A 106 3.12 -1.13 -5.19
CA ALA A 106 2.06 -0.91 -6.16
C ALA A 106 2.50 -1.52 -7.49
N PHE A 107 1.96 -2.69 -7.83
CA PHE A 107 2.05 -3.24 -9.18
C PHE A 107 1.21 -2.34 -10.11
N ASN A 108 1.85 -1.34 -10.73
CA ASN A 108 1.24 -0.57 -11.81
C ASN A 108 1.30 -1.41 -13.09
N ILE A 109 0.26 -2.22 -13.30
CA ILE A 109 0.06 -3.09 -14.46
C ILE A 109 0.07 -2.30 -15.79
N THR A 110 -0.19 -0.99 -15.73
CA THR A 110 -0.20 -0.09 -16.89
C THR A 110 1.17 0.09 -17.55
N ASN A 111 2.27 -0.18 -16.85
CA ASN A 111 3.61 -0.10 -17.44
C ASN A 111 4.00 -1.35 -18.25
N LEU A 112 3.16 -2.39 -18.32
CA LEU A 112 3.41 -3.61 -19.11
C LEU A 112 2.62 -3.66 -20.43
N LEU A 113 1.74 -2.70 -20.71
CA LEU A 113 0.88 -2.68 -21.91
C LEU A 113 1.21 -1.58 -22.94
N VAL A 114 2.36 -0.91 -22.82
CA VAL A 114 2.84 -0.04 -23.91
C VAL A 114 4.13 -0.63 -24.49
N PRO A 115 4.06 -1.36 -25.61
CA PRO A 115 5.24 -1.56 -26.43
C PRO A 115 5.61 -0.19 -27.00
N LYS A 116 6.71 0.39 -26.50
CA LYS A 116 7.34 1.55 -27.12
C LYS A 116 7.82 1.11 -28.50
N LYS A 117 7.05 1.42 -29.55
CA LYS A 117 7.50 1.38 -30.94
C LYS A 117 8.62 2.42 -31.06
N GLU A 118 9.85 1.94 -31.19
CA GLU A 118 10.96 2.76 -31.67
C GLU A 118 10.98 2.60 -33.19
N ASP A 119 10.47 3.62 -33.88
CA ASP A 119 10.59 3.74 -35.33
C ASP A 119 12.07 3.93 -35.72
N GLY A 120 12.49 3.17 -36.72
CA GLY A 120 13.89 2.99 -37.08
C GLY A 120 14.57 4.20 -37.71
N ASN A 121 15.90 4.13 -37.74
CA ASN A 121 16.69 4.57 -38.88
C ASN A 121 18.01 3.80 -38.96
N ASN A 122 18.30 3.32 -40.17
CA ASN A 122 19.44 2.52 -40.59
C ASN A 122 20.78 3.25 -40.44
N SER A 123 21.84 2.52 -40.06
CA SER A 123 23.12 2.41 -40.81
C SER A 123 24.13 1.50 -40.08
N LEU A 124 24.62 0.47 -40.78
CA LEU A 124 25.79 -0.37 -40.48
C LEU A 124 27.09 0.34 -40.95
N PRO A 125 28.31 -0.26 -40.85
CA PRO A 125 28.93 -1.06 -39.78
C PRO A 125 30.40 -0.61 -39.50
N SER A 126 31.02 -1.05 -38.39
CA SER A 126 32.45 -1.42 -38.35
C SER A 126 32.85 -2.11 -37.03
N SER A 127 33.42 -3.31 -37.13
CA SER A 127 34.30 -3.93 -36.10
C SER A 127 35.74 -3.37 -36.27
N PRO A 128 36.72 -3.56 -35.34
CA PRO A 128 37.29 -4.90 -35.08
C PRO A 128 37.87 -5.19 -33.66
N THR A 129 38.05 -6.48 -33.40
CA THR A 129 39.10 -7.18 -32.60
C THR A 129 39.46 -6.78 -31.16
N SER A 130 39.35 -7.74 -30.22
CA SER A 130 40.53 -8.48 -29.69
C SER A 130 40.16 -9.60 -28.69
N SER A 131 40.91 -10.70 -28.80
CA SER A 131 41.12 -11.86 -27.91
C SER A 131 41.57 -11.42 -26.49
N SER A 132 41.63 -12.18 -25.39
CA SER A 132 41.67 -13.61 -25.00
C SER A 132 41.54 -13.57 -23.45
N SER A 133 41.00 -14.56 -22.74
CA SER A 133 41.76 -15.68 -22.17
C SER A 133 40.87 -16.36 -21.11
N GLY A 134 40.90 -17.69 -21.07
CA GLY A 134 40.19 -18.47 -20.06
C GLY A 134 40.94 -18.53 -18.73
N SER A 135 40.21 -18.83 -17.67
CA SER A 135 40.71 -19.54 -16.49
C SER A 135 39.52 -20.09 -15.71
N ALA A 136 39.46 -21.42 -15.64
CA ALA A 136 38.59 -22.15 -14.73
C ALA A 136 39.20 -22.09 -13.32
N SER A 137 38.37 -21.83 -12.31
CA SER A 137 38.70 -22.11 -10.92
C SER A 137 37.45 -22.53 -10.14
N THR A 138 37.55 -23.75 -9.62
CA THR A 138 36.63 -24.51 -8.77
C THR A 138 36.69 -24.04 -7.32
N SER A 139 35.52 -23.87 -6.64
CA SER A 139 35.25 -23.98 -5.17
C SER A 139 33.73 -23.70 -4.88
N PRO A 140 33.13 -24.00 -3.70
CA PRO A 140 32.30 -25.18 -3.35
C PRO A 140 30.79 -24.86 -3.14
N PRO A 141 29.91 -25.85 -2.83
CA PRO A 141 28.46 -25.66 -2.86
C PRO A 141 27.91 -25.08 -1.54
N GLN A 142 27.16 -23.98 -1.63
CA GLN A 142 26.31 -23.47 -0.54
C GLN A 142 24.92 -23.17 -1.12
N HIS A 143 23.97 -24.05 -0.76
CA HIS A 143 22.51 -23.92 -0.81
C HIS A 143 21.94 -22.68 -1.55
N ARG A 144 21.81 -22.76 -2.88
CA ARG A 144 20.89 -21.88 -3.61
C ARG A 144 19.46 -22.34 -3.34
N LEU A 145 18.67 -21.48 -2.69
CA LEU A 145 17.22 -21.54 -2.80
C LEU A 145 16.83 -21.54 -4.29
N PRO A 146 15.83 -22.32 -4.72
CA PRO A 146 15.44 -22.35 -6.12
C PRO A 146 14.97 -20.95 -6.50
N LEU A 147 15.74 -20.30 -7.36
CA LEU A 147 15.35 -19.06 -8.02
C LEU A 147 14.24 -19.45 -8.99
N LEU A 148 13.01 -19.54 -8.49
CA LEU A 148 11.83 -19.77 -9.31
C LEU A 148 11.81 -18.65 -10.36
N ASN A 149 11.82 -19.08 -11.63
CA ASN A 149 11.70 -18.21 -12.77
C ASN A 149 10.48 -17.29 -12.55
N PRO A 150 10.63 -15.95 -12.47
CA PRO A 150 9.51 -15.06 -12.16
C PRO A 150 8.38 -15.17 -13.18
N LEU A 151 8.71 -15.62 -14.40
CA LEU A 151 7.77 -15.91 -15.48
C LEU A 151 6.86 -17.12 -15.16
N ALA A 152 7.42 -18.20 -14.63
CA ALA A 152 6.67 -19.39 -14.24
C ALA A 152 5.79 -19.14 -13.00
N PHE A 153 6.26 -18.31 -12.06
CA PHE A 153 5.44 -17.89 -10.92
C PHE A 153 4.22 -17.07 -11.37
N GLN A 154 4.42 -16.17 -12.34
CA GLN A 154 3.35 -15.34 -12.87
C GLN A 154 2.33 -16.16 -13.70
N GLU A 155 2.78 -17.15 -14.46
CA GLU A 155 1.90 -18.12 -15.13
C GLU A 155 1.09 -18.95 -14.13
N SER A 156 1.76 -19.49 -13.11
CA SER A 156 1.09 -20.26 -12.05
C SER A 156 0.04 -19.42 -11.33
N LEU A 157 0.34 -18.15 -11.02
CA LEU A 157 -0.64 -17.26 -10.40
C LEU A 157 -1.83 -16.99 -11.32
N ALA A 158 -1.58 -16.67 -12.61
CA ALA A 158 -2.62 -16.38 -13.59
C ALA A 158 -3.58 -17.56 -13.75
N GLN A 159 -3.06 -18.78 -13.83
CA GLN A 159 -3.86 -20.02 -13.91
C GLN A 159 -4.68 -20.28 -12.65
N ASN A 160 -4.24 -19.77 -11.50
CA ASN A 160 -4.86 -20.01 -10.21
C ASN A 160 -5.70 -18.82 -9.68
N MET A 161 -5.93 -17.79 -10.50
CA MET A 161 -6.65 -16.57 -10.09
C MET A 161 -8.07 -16.84 -9.55
N ALA A 162 -8.81 -17.77 -10.16
CA ALA A 162 -10.16 -18.12 -9.70
C ALA A 162 -10.14 -18.79 -8.32
N GLN A 163 -9.21 -19.73 -8.11
CA GLN A 163 -9.03 -20.42 -6.83
C GLN A 163 -8.48 -19.47 -5.75
N PHE A 164 -7.59 -18.54 -6.11
CA PHE A 164 -7.10 -17.51 -5.21
C PHE A 164 -8.21 -16.57 -4.76
N ASN A 165 -9.09 -16.14 -5.66
CA ASN A 165 -10.23 -15.29 -5.29
C ASN A 165 -11.20 -16.01 -4.35
N ILE A 166 -11.48 -17.29 -4.59
CA ILE A 166 -12.29 -18.12 -3.70
C ILE A 166 -11.61 -18.26 -2.33
N PHE A 167 -10.31 -18.56 -2.31
CA PHE A 167 -9.52 -18.67 -1.08
C PHE A 167 -9.58 -17.39 -0.24
N MET A 168 -9.39 -16.22 -0.86
CA MET A 168 -9.48 -14.94 -0.17
C MET A 168 -10.90 -14.63 0.33
N ALA A 169 -11.94 -15.10 -0.36
CA ALA A 169 -13.33 -14.98 0.09
C ALA A 169 -13.64 -15.87 1.31
N LEU A 170 -13.05 -17.06 1.40
CA LEU A 170 -13.18 -17.95 2.56
C LEU A 170 -12.44 -17.44 3.79
N PHE A 171 -11.38 -16.65 3.61
CA PHE A 171 -10.54 -16.18 4.71
C PHE A 171 -10.39 -14.65 4.72
N PRO A 172 -11.42 -13.90 5.19
CA PRO A 172 -11.43 -12.43 5.18
C PRO A 172 -10.27 -11.79 5.96
N PHE A 173 -9.73 -12.49 6.96
CA PHE A 173 -8.60 -12.02 7.75
C PHE A 173 -7.30 -11.91 6.93
N LEU A 174 -7.17 -12.65 5.83
CA LEU A 174 -5.98 -12.62 4.97
C LEU A 174 -5.85 -11.29 4.22
N HIS A 175 -6.93 -10.54 4.03
CA HIS A 175 -6.89 -9.21 3.40
C HIS A 175 -6.04 -8.20 4.17
N ILE A 176 -5.77 -8.43 5.45
CA ILE A 176 -4.95 -7.58 6.31
C ILE A 176 -3.45 -7.82 6.04
N LEU A 177 -3.09 -8.98 5.50
CA LEU A 177 -1.71 -9.36 5.21
C LEU A 177 -1.22 -8.77 3.88
N PRO A 178 0.09 -8.51 3.72
CA PRO A 178 0.65 -8.13 2.43
C PRO A 178 0.45 -9.24 1.38
N VAL A 179 0.29 -8.86 0.11
CA VAL A 179 -0.02 -9.76 -1.01
C VAL A 179 0.96 -10.93 -1.11
N GLN A 180 2.24 -10.72 -0.83
CA GLN A 180 3.24 -11.79 -0.82
C GLN A 180 2.87 -12.90 0.18
N ASN A 181 2.45 -12.52 1.39
CA ASN A 181 2.04 -13.49 2.41
C ASN A 181 0.72 -14.16 2.02
N GLN A 182 -0.22 -13.43 1.40
CA GLN A 182 -1.46 -14.02 0.89
C GLN A 182 -1.15 -15.11 -0.15
N LEU A 183 -0.25 -14.83 -1.09
CA LEU A 183 0.18 -15.78 -2.12
C LEU A 183 0.94 -16.96 -1.54
N THR A 184 1.84 -16.72 -0.58
CA THR A 184 2.56 -17.79 0.11
C THR A 184 1.60 -18.73 0.84
N ILE A 185 0.64 -18.18 1.58
CA ILE A 185 -0.36 -18.97 2.29
C ILE A 185 -1.26 -19.71 1.30
N PHE A 186 -1.68 -19.08 0.20
CA PHE A 186 -2.46 -19.74 -0.84
C PHE A 186 -1.71 -20.94 -1.47
N PHE A 187 -0.46 -20.76 -1.89
CA PHE A 187 0.32 -21.84 -2.50
C PHE A 187 0.71 -22.94 -1.49
N SER A 188 0.93 -22.60 -0.22
CA SER A 188 1.10 -23.61 0.85
C SER A 188 -0.18 -24.38 1.08
N SER A 189 -1.31 -23.68 1.25
CA SER A 189 -2.62 -24.27 1.47
C SER A 189 -3.06 -25.18 0.33
N LYS A 190 -2.63 -24.88 -0.91
CA LYS A 190 -2.90 -25.72 -2.07
C LYS A 190 -2.15 -27.06 -2.02
N ASN A 191 -0.99 -27.12 -1.41
CA ASN A 191 -0.24 -28.36 -1.16
C ASN A 191 -0.77 -29.11 0.07
N ASP A 192 -1.15 -28.39 1.12
CA ASP A 192 -1.59 -28.98 2.40
C ASP A 192 -3.05 -29.46 2.39
N PHE A 193 -3.92 -28.81 1.60
CA PHE A 193 -5.37 -29.09 1.58
C PHE A 193 -5.92 -29.20 0.14
N PRO A 194 -5.56 -30.25 -0.61
CA PRO A 194 -6.00 -30.43 -2.00
C PRO A 194 -7.52 -30.55 -2.16
N LEU A 195 -8.25 -30.95 -1.10
CA LEU A 195 -9.72 -31.05 -1.09
C LEU A 195 -10.43 -29.68 -1.13
N LEU A 196 -9.75 -28.60 -0.73
CA LEU A 196 -10.30 -27.24 -0.78
C LEU A 196 -10.27 -26.65 -2.19
N PHE A 197 -9.45 -27.23 -3.08
CA PHE A 197 -9.19 -26.74 -4.43
C PHE A 197 -9.39 -27.86 -5.47
N PRO A 198 -10.64 -28.31 -5.68
CA PRO A 198 -10.92 -29.28 -6.73
C PRO A 198 -10.44 -28.72 -8.08
N ALA A 199 -9.78 -29.57 -8.87
CA ALA A 199 -9.44 -29.25 -10.25
C ALA A 199 -10.73 -29.01 -11.04
N PRO A 200 -10.74 -28.06 -12.01
CA PRO A 200 -11.85 -27.94 -12.94
C PRO A 200 -12.03 -29.19 -13.80
#